data_AF-A0A3S0V792-F1
#
_entry.id   AF-A0A3S0V792-F1
#
_cell.length_a   1.000
_cell.length_b   1.000
_cell.length_c   1.000
_cell.angle_alpha   90.00
_cell.angle_beta   90.00
_cell.angle_gamma   90.00
#
_symmetry.space_group_name_H-M   'P 1'
#
loop_
_entity.id
_entity.type
_entity.pdbx_description
1 polymer ?
#
loop_
_entity_poly.entity_id
_entity_poly.type
_entity_poly.pdbx_seq_one_letter_code
_entity_poly.pdbx_strand_id
1 'polypeptide(L)' 'MPGSLNVRDLDDDLIARLKRRAARHGRSTEAEHREILRQALMTEEEAGFDDLAAEFRALTKGRRHTPAEALLREGREER' A
#
# COMPACT_ATOMS: atom_id res chain seq x y z
N MET A 1 -12.05 2.34 -16.95
CA MET A 1 -12.25 3.76 -17.34
C MET A 1 -10.89 4.45 -17.27
N PRO A 2 -10.38 5.08 -18.34
CA PRO A 2 -9.20 5.93 -18.21
C PRO A 2 -9.55 7.12 -17.31
N GLY A 3 -8.76 7.34 -16.26
CA GLY A 3 -8.87 8.50 -15.39
C GLY A 3 -7.91 9.62 -15.82
N SER A 4 -8.31 10.88 -15.66
CA SER A 4 -7.45 12.04 -15.83
C SER A 4 -7.15 12.68 -14.48
N LEU A 5 -5.88 13.03 -14.24
CA LEU A 5 -5.42 13.73 -13.05
C LEU A 5 -4.88 15.10 -13.48
N ASN A 6 -5.39 16.17 -12.87
CA ASN A 6 -4.87 17.52 -13.05
C ASN A 6 -4.27 18.01 -11.74
N VAL A 7 -2.97 18.35 -11.78
CA VAL A 7 -2.25 18.90 -10.63
C VAL A 7 -2.13 20.41 -10.84
N ARG A 8 -2.67 21.18 -9.89
CA ARG A 8 -2.66 22.65 -9.90
C ARG A 8 -1.55 23.18 -8.98
N ASP A 9 -1.21 24.45 -9.15
CA ASP A 9 -0.29 25.19 -8.27
C ASP A 9 1.10 24.54 -8.16
N LEU A 10 1.65 24.09 -9.30
CA LEU A 10 3.00 23.54 -9.39
C LEU A 10 4.03 24.66 -9.59
N ASP A 11 5.11 24.62 -8.79
CA ASP A 11 6.23 25.53 -8.93
C ASP A 11 6.91 25.42 -10.31
N ASP A 12 7.29 26.58 -10.88
CA ASP A 12 7.95 26.63 -12.19
C ASP A 12 9.27 25.84 -12.23
N ASP A 13 10.04 25.82 -11.12
CA ASP A 13 11.26 25.00 -11.02
C ASP A 13 10.93 23.50 -11.13
N LEU A 14 9.85 23.06 -10.48
CA LEU A 14 9.42 21.67 -10.53
C LEU A 14 9.00 21.26 -11.95
N ILE A 15 8.28 22.13 -12.65
CA ILE A 15 7.93 21.94 -14.07
C ILE A 15 9.19 21.86 -14.93
N ALA A 16 10.17 22.74 -14.71
CA ALA A 16 11.43 22.75 -15.45
C ALA A 16 12.26 21.47 -15.19
N ARG A 17 12.30 20.98 -13.95
CA ARG A 17 12.94 19.71 -13.59
C ARG A 17 12.25 18.51 -14.25
N LEU A 18 10.92 18.48 -14.26
CA LEU A 18 10.15 17.42 -14.91
C LEU A 18 10.41 17.38 -16.42
N LYS A 19 10.38 18.54 -17.10
CA LYS A 19 10.69 18.64 -18.53
C LYS A 19 12.11 18.16 -18.86
N ARG A 20 13.11 18.56 -18.08
CA ARG A 20 14.51 18.11 -18.25
C ARG A 20 14.63 16.59 -18.09
N ARG A 21 13.96 16.02 -17.09
CA ARG A 21 13.95 14.57 -16.85
C ARG A 21 13.27 13.82 -18.00
N ALA A 22 12.12 14.30 -18.46
CA ALA A 22 11.39 13.75 -19.60
C ALA A 22 12.24 13.73 -20.89
N ALA A 23 12.93 14.84 -21.18
CA ALA A 23 13.85 14.94 -22.31
C ALA A 23 15.00 13.93 -22.22
N ARG A 24 15.60 13.76 -21.02
CA ARG A 24 16.65 12.76 -20.78
C ARG A 24 16.16 11.33 -21.03
N HIS A 25 14.91 11.05 -20.71
CA HIS A 25 14.29 9.73 -20.91
C HIS A 25 13.65 9.55 -22.29
N GLY A 26 13.75 10.55 -23.19
CA GLY A 26 13.19 10.46 -24.54
C GLY A 26 11.67 10.37 -24.60
N ARG A 27 10.96 10.94 -23.61
CA ARG A 27 9.49 10.86 -23.52
C ARG A 27 8.84 12.21 -23.27
N SER A 28 7.52 12.28 -23.47
CA SER A 28 6.75 13.48 -23.16
C SER A 28 6.71 13.75 -21.66
N THR A 29 6.49 15.02 -21.28
CA THR A 29 6.33 15.44 -19.88
C THR A 29 5.20 14.68 -19.18
N GLU A 30 4.09 14.43 -19.89
CA GLU A 30 2.96 13.65 -19.37
C GLU A 30 3.36 12.17 -19.14
N ALA A 31 4.10 11.57 -20.07
CA ALA A 31 4.59 10.20 -19.93
C ALA A 31 5.59 10.07 -18.76
N GLU A 32 6.45 11.06 -18.57
CA GLU A 32 7.35 11.15 -17.41
C GLU A 32 6.56 11.26 -16.10
N HIS A 33 5.58 12.14 -16.06
CA HIS A 33 4.71 12.32 -14.91
C HIS A 33 4.00 11.03 -14.51
N ARG A 34 3.42 10.33 -15.50
CA ARG A 34 2.74 9.04 -15.29
C ARG A 34 3.69 7.97 -14.74
N GLU A 35 4.93 7.94 -15.22
CA GLU A 35 5.91 6.98 -14.71
C GLU A 35 6.33 7.30 -13.28
N ILE A 36 6.54 8.58 -12.95
CA ILE A 36 6.88 8.96 -11.58
C ILE A 36 5.77 8.53 -10.62
N LEU A 37 4.51 8.76 -10.98
CA LEU A 37 3.37 8.30 -10.18
C LEU A 37 3.34 6.78 -10.06
N ARG A 38 3.57 6.04 -11.16
CA ARG A 38 3.65 4.57 -11.12
C ARG A 38 4.75 4.10 -10.17
N GLN A 39 5.95 4.65 -10.28
CA GLN A 39 7.09 4.27 -9.45
C GLN A 39 6.84 4.56 -7.97
N ALA A 40 6.27 5.73 -7.67
CA ALA A 40 5.95 6.12 -6.29
C ALA A 40 4.93 5.15 -5.67
N LEU A 41 3.85 4.83 -6.40
CA LEU A 41 2.77 3.97 -5.89
C LEU A 41 3.11 2.48 -5.94
N MET A 42 4.03 2.04 -6.80
CA MET A 42 4.52 0.65 -6.79
C MET A 42 5.51 0.39 -5.65
N THR A 43 6.15 1.43 -5.11
CA THR A 43 7.05 1.29 -3.96
C THR A 43 6.26 1.19 -2.64
N GLU A 44 5.01 1.64 -2.63
CA GLU A 44 4.03 1.29 -1.60
C GLU A 44 3.50 -0.12 -1.87
N GLU A 45 4.37 -1.14 -1.75
CA GLU A 45 3.87 -2.50 -1.54
C GLU A 45 3.13 -2.49 -0.20
N GLU A 46 1.80 -2.40 -0.25
CA GLU A 46 0.98 -2.81 0.87
C GLU A 46 1.48 -4.18 1.32
N ALA A 47 1.82 -4.31 2.60
CA ALA A 47 2.32 -5.56 3.16
C ALA A 47 1.43 -6.69 2.64
N GLY A 48 2.05 -7.71 2.02
CA GLY A 48 1.29 -8.82 1.47
C GLY A 48 0.49 -9.49 2.58
N PHE A 49 -0.54 -10.26 2.22
CA PHE A 49 -1.28 -11.05 3.21
C PHE A 49 -0.34 -11.88 4.11
N ASP A 50 0.72 -12.43 3.54
CA ASP A 50 1.71 -13.22 4.27
C ASP A 50 2.52 -12.39 5.27
N ASP A 51 2.88 -11.15 4.92
CA ASP A 51 3.61 -10.22 5.80
C ASP A 51 2.73 -9.77 6.97
N LEU A 52 1.49 -9.36 6.67
CA LEU A 52 0.47 -9.05 7.68
C LEU A 52 0.22 -10.26 8.60
N ALA A 53 0.05 -11.46 8.04
CA ALA A 53 -0.16 -12.67 8.82
C ALA A 53 1.06 -13.01 9.69
N ALA A 54 2.28 -12.78 9.20
CA ALA A 54 3.50 -12.96 9.98
C ALA A 54 3.55 -11.97 11.16
N GLU A 55 3.20 -10.71 10.93
CA GLU A 55 3.10 -9.68 11.98
C GLU A 55 2.06 -10.05 13.03
N PHE A 56 0.84 -10.44 12.62
CA PHE A 56 -0.21 -10.89 13.54
C PHE A 56 0.22 -12.10 14.38
N ARG A 57 0.93 -13.07 13.78
CA ARG A 57 1.50 -14.22 14.50
C ARG A 57 2.55 -13.79 15.51
N ALA A 58 3.38 -12.80 15.18
CA ALA A 58 4.36 -12.25 16.11
C ALA A 58 3.68 -11.54 17.29
N LEU A 59 2.66 -10.72 17.02
CA LEU A 59 1.90 -9.98 18.05
C LEU A 59 1.11 -10.89 18.99
N THR A 60 0.64 -12.04 18.50
CA THR A 60 -0.11 -13.02 19.29
C THR A 60 0.77 -14.12 19.89
N LYS A 61 2.09 -14.07 19.66
CA LYS A 61 3.03 -15.06 20.18
C LYS A 61 2.96 -15.15 21.71
N GLY A 62 2.70 -16.36 22.21
CA GLY A 62 2.64 -16.62 23.65
C GLY A 62 1.30 -16.26 24.31
N ARG A 63 0.30 -15.78 23.55
CA ARG A 63 -1.05 -15.61 24.07
C ARG A 63 -1.65 -16.99 24.37
N ARG A 64 -2.14 -17.19 25.58
CA ARG A 64 -2.90 -18.40 25.93
C ARG A 64 -4.27 -18.30 25.26
N HIS A 65 -4.51 -19.11 24.24
CA HIS A 65 -5.80 -19.24 23.58
C HIS A 65 -6.58 -20.38 24.24
N THR A 66 -7.82 -20.10 24.65
CA THR A 66 -8.77 -21.14 25.04
C THR A 66 -9.41 -21.69 23.76
N PRO A 67 -9.33 -23.00 23.50
CA PRO A 67 -10.03 -23.61 22.37
C PRO A 67 -11.54 -23.34 22.48
N ALA A 68 -12.18 -22.95 21.37
CA ALA A 68 -13.58 -22.55 21.36
C ALA A 68 -14.50 -23.68 21.83
N GLU A 69 -14.12 -24.94 21.54
CA GLU A 69 -14.82 -26.14 21.99
C GLU A 69 -14.88 -26.29 23.52
N ALA A 70 -13.91 -25.75 24.26
CA ALA A 70 -13.94 -25.76 25.72
C ALA A 70 -14.99 -24.77 26.25
N LEU A 71 -15.03 -23.56 25.68
CA LEU A 71 -16.02 -22.52 26.02
C LEU A 71 -17.44 -22.97 25.66
N LEU A 72 -17.61 -23.62 24.51
CA LEU A 72 -18.89 -24.18 24.08
C LEU A 72 -19.37 -25.32 24.98
N ARG A 73 -18.46 -26.07 25.61
CA ARG A 73 -18.79 -27.13 26.57
C ARG A 73 -19.24 -26.53 27.90
N GLU A 74 -18.48 -25.59 28.45
CA GLU A 74 -18.85 -24.87 29.69
C GLU A 74 -20.26 -24.28 29.58
N GLY A 75 -20.55 -23.54 28.50
CA GLY A 75 -21.87 -22.95 28.29
C GLY A 75 -23.02 -23.95 28.05
N ARG A 76 -22.72 -25.22 27.75
CA ARG A 76 -23.74 -26.29 27.68
C ARG A 76 -23.98 -26.94 29.03
N GLU A 77 -22.94 -27.06 29.86
CA GLU A 77 -23.01 -27.63 31.21
C GLU A 77 -23.66 -26.66 32.22
N GLU A 78 -23.64 -25.36 31.93
CA GLU A 78 -24.32 -24.31 32.70
C GLU A 78 -25.85 -24.24 32.48
N ARG A 79 -26.43 -25.07 31.61
CA ARG A 79 -27.86 -25.04 31.22
C ARG A 79 -28.73 -26.09 31.90
#